data_AF-A0A6G0W808-F1
#
_entry.id   AF-A0A6G0W808-F1
#
_cell.length_a   1.000
_cell.length_b   1.000
_cell.length_c   1.000
_cell.angle_alpha   90.00
_cell.angle_beta   90.00
_cell.angle_gamma   90.00
#
_symmetry.space_group_name_H-M   'P 1'
#
loop_
_entity.id
_entity.type
_entity.pdbx_description
1 polymer ?
#
loop_
_entity_poly.entity_id
_entity_poly.type
_entity_poly.pdbx_seq_one_letter_code
_entity_poly.pdbx_strand_id
1 'polypeptide(L)'
;MYGFSLAAVALAVFILLQGSRACPLECFCFGSTRVTVHCEFRNLSTIPLYIPVNTTHLLLNGNNFKTVTPDMFVGYDLDDQGNWNLTPKPLARLQEIKLDLNPMPVVSEFAFQDAPTLKLIYLPFFVKIQHQGLSEMRLDKTSFDGYTRVPIHPLEDPTFVAFSSYDSV
;
A
#
# COMPACT_ATOMS: atom_id res chain seq x y z
N MET A 1 -43.30 -18.05 8.42
CA MET A 1 -43.00 -17.65 7.03
C MET A 1 -42.60 -16.18 7.05
N TYR A 2 -41.31 -15.87 7.19
CA TYR A 2 -40.83 -14.48 7.22
C TYR A 2 -40.62 -14.00 5.77
N GLY A 3 -41.61 -13.31 5.23
CA GLY A 3 -41.50 -12.64 3.93
C GLY A 3 -40.79 -11.30 4.11
N PHE A 4 -39.50 -11.24 3.79
CA PHE A 4 -38.81 -9.95 3.70
C PHE A 4 -39.42 -9.15 2.54
N SER A 5 -39.94 -7.95 2.83
CA SER A 5 -40.51 -7.07 1.80
C SER A 5 -39.47 -6.80 0.71
N LEU A 6 -39.88 -6.86 -0.57
CA LEU A 6 -39.05 -6.48 -1.72
C LEU A 6 -38.40 -5.10 -1.54
N ALA A 7 -39.10 -4.17 -0.87
CA ALA A 7 -38.55 -2.86 -0.53
C ALA A 7 -37.42 -2.93 0.51
N ALA A 8 -37.53 -3.80 1.52
CA ALA A 8 -36.49 -4.00 2.53
C ALA A 8 -35.26 -4.68 1.93
N VAL A 9 -35.46 -5.65 1.03
CA VAL A 9 -34.36 -6.27 0.27
C VAL A 9 -33.70 -5.25 -0.66
N ALA A 10 -34.49 -4.45 -1.39
CA ALA A 10 -33.97 -3.40 -2.25
C ALA A 10 -33.21 -2.32 -1.49
N LEU A 11 -33.69 -1.91 -0.29
CA LEU A 11 -33.02 -0.94 0.57
C LEU A 11 -31.72 -1.51 1.12
N ALA A 12 -31.72 -2.77 1.57
CA ALA A 12 -30.51 -3.46 2.03
C ALA A 12 -29.49 -3.60 0.90
N VAL A 13 -29.93 -3.97 -0.30
CA VAL A 13 -29.07 -4.02 -1.50
C VAL A 13 -28.55 -2.63 -1.85
N PHE A 14 -29.37 -1.57 -1.80
CA PHE A 14 -28.90 -0.20 -2.02
C PHE A 14 -27.87 0.25 -0.98
N ILE A 15 -28.08 -0.07 0.30
CA ILE A 15 -27.12 0.22 1.38
C ILE A 15 -25.81 -0.55 1.17
N LEU A 16 -25.89 -1.80 0.71
CA LEU A 16 -24.72 -2.61 0.37
C LEU A 16 -23.99 -2.06 -0.87
N LEU A 17 -24.72 -1.56 -1.88
CA LEU A 17 -24.17 -0.97 -3.11
C LEU A 17 -23.57 0.42 -2.88
N GLN A 18 -24.09 1.21 -1.95
CA GLN A 18 -23.46 2.47 -1.50
C GLN A 18 -22.09 2.24 -0.82
N GLY A 19 -21.76 0.97 -0.51
CA GLY A 19 -20.47 0.55 0.03
C GLY A 19 -19.41 0.18 -1.01
N SER A 20 -19.73 0.11 -2.32
CA SER A 20 -18.71 -0.08 -3.35
C SER A 20 -17.94 1.22 -3.56
N ARG A 21 -16.98 1.47 -2.67
CA ARG A 21 -16.02 2.55 -2.83
C ARG A 21 -15.30 2.34 -4.14
N ALA A 22 -15.12 3.43 -4.89
CA ALA A 22 -14.31 3.40 -6.07
C ALA A 22 -12.92 2.87 -5.69
N CYS A 23 -12.52 1.78 -6.33
CA CYS A 23 -11.34 0.98 -6.03
C CYS A 23 -10.76 0.51 -7.37
N PRO A 24 -9.45 0.23 -7.48
CA PRO A 24 -8.91 -0.41 -8.66
C PRO A 24 -9.63 -1.72 -8.97
N LEU A 25 -9.74 -2.07 -10.26
CA LEU A 25 -10.46 -3.26 -10.72
C LEU A 25 -9.85 -4.55 -10.15
N GLU A 26 -8.54 -4.55 -9.98
CA GLU A 26 -7.75 -5.68 -9.49
C GLU A 26 -7.79 -5.81 -7.96
N CYS A 27 -8.32 -4.81 -7.26
CA CYS A 27 -8.17 -4.67 -5.81
C CYS A 27 -9.52 -4.62 -5.08
N PHE A 28 -9.47 -4.74 -3.75
CA PHE A 28 -10.62 -4.47 -2.90
C PHE A 28 -10.27 -3.42 -1.85
N CYS A 29 -11.22 -2.53 -1.55
CA CYS A 29 -10.99 -1.40 -0.67
C CYS A 29 -11.90 -1.51 0.55
N PHE A 30 -11.34 -1.31 1.75
CA PHE A 30 -12.08 -1.39 3.00
C PHE A 30 -11.86 -0.15 3.89
N GLY A 31 -12.86 0.17 4.71
CA GLY A 31 -12.80 1.23 5.71
C GLY A 31 -13.14 2.61 5.17
N SER A 32 -13.56 3.52 6.07
CA SER A 32 -14.01 4.88 5.74
C SER A 32 -13.01 5.97 6.08
N THR A 33 -12.58 5.98 7.33
CA THR A 33 -11.61 6.93 7.88
C THR A 33 -10.17 6.49 7.66
N ARG A 34 -9.95 5.17 7.63
CA ARG A 34 -8.70 4.48 7.33
C ARG A 34 -8.99 3.56 6.16
N VAL A 35 -8.55 3.95 4.96
CA VAL A 35 -8.81 3.19 3.74
C VAL A 35 -7.66 2.22 3.51
N THR A 36 -7.98 0.93 3.53
CA THR A 36 -7.03 -0.12 3.17
C THR A 36 -7.35 -0.60 1.76
N VAL A 37 -6.35 -0.55 0.89
CA VAL A 37 -6.43 -1.07 -0.47
C VAL A 37 -5.68 -2.38 -0.53
N HIS A 38 -6.41 -3.43 -0.87
CA HIS A 38 -5.93 -4.79 -0.90
C HIS A 38 -5.76 -5.27 -2.34
N CYS A 39 -4.51 -5.42 -2.76
CA CYS A 39 -4.09 -5.82 -4.09
C CYS A 39 -3.18 -7.07 -4.03
N GLU A 40 -3.24 -7.85 -2.95
CA GLU A 40 -2.38 -9.02 -2.76
C GLU A 40 -2.66 -10.13 -3.78
N PHE A 41 -1.61 -10.85 -4.22
CA PHE A 41 -1.72 -12.05 -5.07
C PHE A 41 -2.50 -11.86 -6.38
N ARG A 42 -2.32 -10.70 -7.03
CA ARG A 42 -3.01 -10.32 -8.28
C ARG A 42 -2.14 -10.45 -9.53
N ASN A 43 -0.91 -10.97 -9.40
CA ASN A 43 0.06 -11.09 -10.49
C ASN A 43 0.47 -9.72 -11.10
N LEU A 44 0.35 -8.64 -10.33
CA LEU A 44 0.63 -7.27 -10.77
C LEU A 44 2.13 -7.07 -10.99
N SER A 45 2.51 -6.41 -12.08
CA SER A 45 3.90 -5.97 -12.32
C SER A 45 4.05 -4.44 -12.26
N THR A 46 2.93 -3.72 -12.20
CA THR A 46 2.82 -2.26 -12.13
C THR A 46 1.69 -1.90 -11.16
N ILE A 47 1.75 -0.71 -10.55
CA ILE A 47 0.68 -0.24 -9.67
C ILE A 47 -0.61 -0.08 -10.49
N PRO A 48 -1.78 -0.53 -9.99
CA PRO A 48 -3.02 -0.33 -10.71
C PRO A 48 -3.45 1.15 -10.62
N LEU A 49 -4.14 1.63 -11.65
CA LEU A 49 -4.76 2.95 -11.62
C LEU A 49 -5.88 2.97 -10.58
N TYR A 50 -6.34 4.17 -10.23
CA TYR A 50 -7.53 4.36 -9.38
C TYR A 50 -7.35 3.96 -7.91
N ILE A 51 -6.12 4.00 -7.39
CA ILE A 51 -5.89 3.97 -5.95
C ILE A 51 -6.51 5.25 -5.32
N PRO A 52 -7.44 5.15 -4.36
CA PRO A 52 -8.04 6.34 -3.75
C PRO A 52 -7.00 7.20 -3.02
N VAL A 53 -7.03 8.53 -3.20
CA VAL A 53 -6.10 9.46 -2.51
C VAL A 53 -6.13 9.40 -0.97
N ASN A 54 -7.23 8.91 -0.38
CA ASN A 54 -7.39 8.77 1.06
C ASN A 54 -6.86 7.42 1.61
N THR A 55 -6.18 6.62 0.77
CA THR A 55 -5.54 5.37 1.15
C THR A 55 -4.56 5.57 2.31
N THR A 56 -4.70 4.75 3.35
CA THR A 56 -3.81 4.73 4.52
C THR A 56 -2.97 3.46 4.58
N HIS A 57 -3.46 2.33 4.06
CA HIS A 57 -2.71 1.07 3.98
C HIS A 57 -2.82 0.52 2.56
N LEU A 58 -1.69 0.17 1.96
CA LEU A 58 -1.62 -0.36 0.60
C LEU A 58 -0.94 -1.73 0.61
N LEU A 59 -1.71 -2.79 0.37
CA LEU A 59 -1.24 -4.17 0.44
C LEU A 59 -0.99 -4.68 -0.98
N LEU A 60 0.29 -4.86 -1.33
CA LEU A 60 0.77 -5.25 -2.66
C LEU A 60 1.60 -6.54 -2.61
N ASN A 61 1.56 -7.26 -1.49
CA ASN A 61 2.35 -8.47 -1.29
C ASN A 61 1.91 -9.62 -2.21
N GLY A 62 2.87 -10.46 -2.60
CA GLY A 62 2.62 -11.61 -3.48
C GLY A 62 2.37 -11.25 -4.94
N ASN A 63 2.95 -10.15 -5.42
CA ASN A 63 2.89 -9.71 -6.81
C ASN A 63 4.28 -9.86 -7.48
N ASN A 64 4.47 -9.24 -8.65
CA ASN A 64 5.69 -9.32 -9.47
C ASN A 64 6.48 -8.00 -9.52
N PHE A 65 6.39 -7.17 -8.49
CA PHE A 65 7.15 -5.92 -8.41
C PHE A 65 8.65 -6.20 -8.26
N LYS A 66 9.45 -5.63 -9.15
CA LYS A 66 10.92 -5.81 -9.14
C LYS A 66 11.67 -4.66 -8.48
N THR A 67 11.05 -3.49 -8.44
CA THR A 67 11.59 -2.23 -7.94
C THR A 67 10.47 -1.42 -7.31
N VAL A 68 10.79 -0.63 -6.29
CA VAL A 68 9.90 0.44 -5.81
C VAL A 68 10.01 1.61 -6.78
N THR A 69 8.87 2.21 -7.15
CA THR A 69 8.80 3.29 -8.13
C THR A 69 7.88 4.41 -7.63
N PRO A 70 8.10 5.68 -8.03
CA PRO A 70 7.32 6.82 -7.51
C PRO A 70 5.81 6.74 -7.74
N ASP A 71 5.38 6.07 -8.81
CA ASP A 71 3.96 5.82 -9.12
C ASP A 71 3.25 4.95 -8.07
N MET A 72 3.98 4.19 -7.25
CA MET A 72 3.38 3.47 -6.12
C MET A 72 2.81 4.39 -5.03
N PHE A 73 3.21 5.66 -5.02
CA PHE A 73 2.84 6.64 -3.99
C PHE A 73 1.88 7.72 -4.50
N VAL A 74 1.22 7.48 -5.64
CA VAL A 74 0.17 8.35 -6.17
C VAL A 74 -1.18 7.66 -6.22
N GLY A 75 -2.23 8.46 -6.13
CA GLY A 75 -3.62 8.04 -6.23
C GLY A 75 -4.48 9.08 -6.95
N TYR A 76 -5.77 8.79 -6.98
CA TYR A 76 -6.78 9.53 -7.74
C TYR A 76 -7.97 9.84 -6.85
N ASP A 77 -8.63 10.97 -7.09
CA ASP A 77 -9.87 11.34 -6.43
C ASP A 77 -11.06 11.24 -7.39
N LEU A 78 -12.25 11.26 -6.80
CA LEU A 78 -13.49 11.35 -7.55
C LEU A 78 -13.91 12.82 -7.64
N ASP A 79 -14.46 13.22 -8.77
CA ASP A 79 -15.18 14.48 -8.90
C ASP A 79 -16.53 14.43 -8.16
N ASP A 80 -17.24 15.57 -8.13
CA ASP A 80 -18.55 15.69 -7.49
C ASP A 80 -19.63 14.78 -8.12
N GLN A 81 -19.37 14.29 -9.33
CA GLN A 81 -20.24 13.40 -10.09
C GLN A 81 -19.86 11.92 -9.89
N GLY A 82 -18.82 11.63 -9.09
CA GLY A 82 -18.36 10.27 -8.80
C GLY A 82 -17.49 9.64 -9.90
N ASN A 83 -16.97 10.43 -10.84
CA ASN A 83 -16.02 9.96 -11.85
C ASN A 83 -14.59 10.16 -11.39
N TRP A 84 -13.68 9.27 -11.82
CA TRP A 84 -12.26 9.43 -11.54
C TRP A 84 -11.65 10.65 -12.23
N ASN A 85 -11.02 11.50 -11.45
CA ASN A 85 -10.09 12.50 -11.94
C ASN A 85 -8.72 11.84 -12.16
N LEU A 86 -8.29 11.74 -13.42
CA LEU A 86 -7.03 11.07 -13.81
C LEU A 86 -5.76 11.88 -13.53
N THR A 87 -5.87 13.00 -12.82
CA THR A 87 -4.70 13.76 -12.36
C THR A 87 -4.06 13.05 -11.17
N PRO A 88 -2.82 12.52 -11.28
CA PRO A 88 -2.17 11.84 -10.16
C PRO A 88 -1.93 12.79 -8.99
N LYS A 89 -2.24 12.33 -7.78
CA LYS A 89 -2.04 13.09 -6.53
C LYS A 89 -1.24 12.25 -5.55
N PRO A 90 -0.35 12.84 -4.73
CA PRO A 90 0.36 12.09 -3.70
C PRO A 90 -0.62 11.39 -2.74
N LEU A 91 -0.29 10.17 -2.32
CA LEU A 91 -0.99 9.45 -1.25
C LEU A 91 -0.62 10.04 0.11
N ALA A 92 -1.03 11.29 0.37
CA ALA A 92 -0.65 12.09 1.53
C ALA A 92 -1.15 11.54 2.89
N ARG A 93 -1.84 10.40 2.90
CA ARG A 93 -2.32 9.72 4.10
C ARG A 93 -1.77 8.30 4.24
N LEU A 94 -0.92 7.86 3.32
CA LEU A 94 -0.34 6.51 3.34
C LEU A 94 0.53 6.34 4.59
N GLN A 95 0.24 5.33 5.39
CA GLN A 95 0.93 5.00 6.64
C GLN A 95 1.62 3.64 6.58
N GLU A 96 1.10 2.71 5.79
CA GLU A 96 1.66 1.37 5.65
C GLU A 96 1.65 0.91 4.19
N ILE A 97 2.75 0.28 3.78
CA ILE A 97 2.84 -0.41 2.49
C ILE A 97 3.42 -1.82 2.69
N LYS A 98 2.72 -2.84 2.16
CA LYS A 98 3.20 -4.23 2.15
C LYS A 98 3.65 -4.63 0.74
N LEU A 99 4.94 -4.88 0.57
CA LEU A 99 5.58 -5.29 -0.68
C LEU A 99 6.32 -6.62 -0.54
N ASP A 100 6.16 -7.33 0.59
CA ASP A 100 6.72 -8.66 0.77
C ASP A 100 6.23 -9.64 -0.31
N LEU A 101 6.93 -10.77 -0.45
CA LEU A 101 6.64 -11.78 -1.47
C LEU A 101 6.65 -11.25 -2.93
N ASN A 102 7.36 -10.15 -3.19
CA ASN A 102 7.66 -9.66 -4.54
C ASN A 102 9.12 -9.98 -4.94
N PRO A 103 9.45 -10.16 -6.24
CA PRO A 103 10.80 -10.45 -6.73
C PRO A 103 11.70 -9.20 -6.76
N MET A 104 11.85 -8.54 -5.60
CA MET A 104 12.54 -7.26 -5.44
C MET A 104 13.85 -7.45 -4.65
N PRO A 105 14.99 -7.72 -5.32
CA PRO A 105 16.25 -8.03 -4.65
C PRO A 105 16.96 -6.79 -4.08
N VAL A 106 16.72 -5.61 -4.66
CA VAL A 106 17.41 -4.36 -4.29
C VAL A 106 16.41 -3.21 -4.24
N VAL A 107 16.51 -2.38 -3.20
CA VAL A 107 15.73 -1.15 -3.05
C VAL A 107 16.68 0.00 -2.70
N SER A 108 16.50 1.16 -3.34
CA SER A 108 17.27 2.36 -3.03
C SER A 108 16.90 2.92 -1.65
N GLU A 109 17.85 3.49 -0.93
CA GLU A 109 17.57 4.19 0.34
C GLU A 109 16.55 5.34 0.21
N PHE A 110 16.41 5.93 -0.99
CA PHE A 110 15.47 7.03 -1.28
C PHE A 110 14.12 6.56 -1.82
N ALA A 111 13.90 5.26 -1.93
CA ALA A 111 12.73 4.68 -2.61
C ALA A 111 11.37 5.11 -2.02
N PHE A 112 11.34 5.63 -0.79
CA PHE A 112 10.12 6.04 -0.09
C PHE A 112 10.04 7.54 0.21
N GLN A 113 10.93 8.36 -0.38
CA GLN A 113 10.99 9.81 -0.11
C GLN A 113 9.68 10.55 -0.47
N ASP A 114 8.96 10.05 -1.49
CA ASP A 114 7.71 10.65 -1.99
C ASP A 114 6.49 10.29 -1.12
N ALA A 115 6.69 9.51 -0.04
CA ALA A 115 5.67 9.11 0.92
C ALA A 115 6.04 9.52 2.36
N PRO A 116 6.09 10.83 2.68
CA PRO A 116 6.59 11.33 3.97
C PRO A 116 5.72 10.95 5.17
N THR A 117 4.48 10.49 4.95
CA THR A 117 3.58 10.04 6.01
C THR A 117 3.70 8.55 6.32
N LEU A 118 4.49 7.82 5.54
CA LEU A 118 4.65 6.39 5.66
C LEU A 118 5.37 6.06 6.97
N LYS A 119 4.88 5.03 7.64
CA LYS A 119 5.36 4.63 8.98
C LYS A 119 5.87 3.21 9.02
N LEU A 120 5.33 2.35 8.17
CA LEU A 120 5.63 0.94 8.19
C LEU A 120 5.78 0.41 6.76
N ILE A 121 6.93 -0.22 6.52
CA ILE A 121 7.31 -0.76 5.22
C ILE A 121 7.62 -2.23 5.40
N TYR A 122 6.95 -3.08 4.64
CA TYR A 122 7.26 -4.51 4.57
C TYR A 122 7.89 -4.84 3.21
N LEU A 123 9.08 -5.43 3.22
CA LEU A 123 9.83 -5.83 2.02
C LEU A 123 10.19 -7.33 2.06
N PRO A 124 10.48 -7.95 0.90
CA PRO A 124 10.91 -9.34 0.86
C PRO A 124 12.12 -9.61 1.78
N PHE A 125 12.14 -10.74 2.48
CA PHE A 125 13.20 -11.04 3.46
C PHE A 125 14.64 -10.99 2.91
N PHE A 126 14.79 -11.27 1.60
CA PHE A 126 16.06 -11.31 0.90
C PHE A 126 16.51 -9.95 0.34
N VAL A 127 15.68 -8.90 0.44
CA VAL A 127 15.99 -7.57 -0.10
C VAL A 127 17.32 -7.03 0.46
N LYS A 128 18.04 -6.27 -0.36
CA LYS A 128 19.20 -5.48 0.03
C LYS A 128 18.91 -4.00 -0.20
N ILE A 129 19.27 -3.15 0.76
CA ILE A 129 19.15 -1.71 0.65
C ILE A 129 20.41 -1.16 0.03
N GLN A 130 20.24 -0.41 -1.05
CA GLN A 130 21.31 0.26 -1.78
C GLN A 130 21.45 1.69 -1.28
N HIS A 131 22.55 1.93 -0.58
CA HIS A 131 22.97 3.25 -0.10
C HIS A 131 23.90 3.90 -1.13
N GLN A 132 23.58 5.13 -1.49
CA GLN A 132 24.33 6.03 -2.36
C GLN A 132 25.18 6.98 -1.50
N GLY A 133 26.33 6.49 -1.04
CA GLY A 133 27.34 7.33 -0.39
C GLY A 133 28.16 8.13 -1.40
N LEU A 134 28.61 9.33 -0.99
CA LEU A 134 29.46 10.22 -1.80
C LEU A 134 30.83 9.62 -2.17
N SER A 135 31.27 8.56 -1.49
CA SER A 135 32.54 7.87 -1.75
C SER A 135 32.40 6.39 -2.13
N GLU A 136 31.36 5.68 -1.68
CA GLU A 136 31.14 4.26 -1.98
C GLU A 136 29.65 3.86 -1.96
N MET A 137 29.28 2.98 -2.88
CA MET A 137 27.98 2.31 -2.92
C MET A 137 27.99 1.10 -1.98
N ARG A 138 26.98 0.98 -1.10
CA ARG A 138 26.89 -0.12 -0.14
C ARG A 138 25.54 -0.83 -0.22
N LEU A 139 25.57 -2.15 -0.08
CA LEU A 139 24.39 -3.00 0.02
C LEU A 139 24.30 -3.60 1.42
N ASP A 140 23.24 -3.29 2.17
CA ASP A 140 22.99 -3.89 3.50
C ASP A 140 21.49 -4.18 3.73
N LYS A 141 21.07 -4.38 4.98
CA LYS A 141 19.67 -4.59 5.37
C LYS A 141 19.27 -3.70 6.56
N THR A 142 20.03 -2.64 6.85
CA THR A 142 20.03 -2.06 8.20
C THR A 142 19.11 -0.85 8.36
N SER A 143 18.97 0.00 7.35
CA SER A 143 18.18 1.24 7.47
C SER A 143 17.79 1.84 6.12
N PHE A 144 16.71 2.62 6.14
CA PHE A 144 16.42 3.65 5.15
C PHE A 144 16.59 5.03 5.80
N ASP A 145 16.65 6.10 5.01
CA ASP A 145 16.58 7.45 5.56
C ASP A 145 15.24 7.64 6.31
N GLY A 146 15.30 7.91 7.61
CA GLY A 146 14.12 8.03 8.48
C GLY A 146 13.45 6.72 8.94
N TYR A 147 13.96 5.53 8.60
CA TYR A 147 13.40 4.25 9.08
C TYR A 147 14.45 3.30 9.66
N THR A 148 14.09 2.63 10.75
CA THR A 148 14.90 1.59 11.40
C THR A 148 14.30 0.21 11.18
N ARG A 149 15.16 -0.82 11.07
CA ARG A 149 14.71 -2.20 10.94
C ARG A 149 14.00 -2.66 12.22
N VAL A 150 12.80 -3.22 12.08
CA VAL A 150 12.04 -3.79 13.20
C VAL A 150 12.65 -5.15 13.57
N PRO A 151 13.18 -5.34 14.80
CA PRO A 151 13.90 -6.57 15.17
C PRO A 151 12.98 -7.78 15.40
N ILE A 152 11.78 -7.56 15.96
CA ILE A 152 10.77 -8.59 16.23
C ILE A 152 9.41 -7.98 15.88
N HIS A 153 8.73 -8.48 14.85
CA HIS A 153 7.40 -8.00 14.48
C HIS A 153 6.32 -8.90 15.14
N PRO A 154 5.45 -8.39 16.03
CA PRO A 154 4.55 -9.21 16.86
C PRO A 154 3.52 -10.04 16.10
N LEU A 155 3.26 -9.70 14.83
CA LEU A 155 2.17 -10.30 14.04
C LEU A 155 2.63 -11.31 12.98
N GLU A 156 3.93 -11.55 12.77
CA GLU A 156 4.41 -12.42 11.69
C GLU A 156 5.80 -13.03 11.97
N ASP A 157 5.88 -14.36 11.86
CA ASP A 157 7.09 -15.20 11.79
C ASP A 157 7.83 -14.92 10.45
N PRO A 158 9.18 -14.81 10.39
CA PRO A 158 9.88 -13.83 9.57
C PRO A 158 10.00 -14.25 8.09
N THR A 159 8.93 -14.07 7.33
CA THR A 159 8.93 -14.21 5.85
C THR A 159 9.26 -12.91 5.12
N PHE A 160 9.41 -11.80 5.85
CA PHE A 160 9.76 -10.47 5.34
C PHE A 160 10.75 -9.74 6.27
N VAL A 161 11.21 -8.57 5.83
CA VAL A 161 11.85 -7.57 6.68
C VAL A 161 10.96 -6.33 6.76
N ALA A 162 10.82 -5.77 7.97
CA ALA A 162 10.02 -4.58 8.20
C ALA A 162 10.90 -3.40 8.65
N PHE A 163 10.50 -2.20 8.24
CA PHE A 163 11.13 -0.95 8.61
C PHE A 163 10.09 0.03 9.13
N SER A 164 10.44 0.77 10.16
CA SER A 164 9.54 1.63 10.90
C SER A 164 10.15 3.01 11.14
N SER A 165 9.32 4.06 11.02
CA SER A 165 9.68 5.42 11.47
C SER A 165 9.20 5.73 12.88
N TYR A 166 8.51 4.79 13.55
CA TYR A 166 8.32 4.87 15.01
C TYR A 166 9.69 4.79 15.69
N ASP A 167 9.91 5.62 16.73
CA ASP A 167 11.12 5.61 17.53
C ASP A 167 11.44 4.18 17.99
N SER A 168 12.66 3.74 17.69
CA SER A 168 13.22 2.52 18.27
C SER A 168 13.45 2.74 19.76
N VAL A 169 12.48 2.36 20.59
CA VAL A 169 12.64 2.24 22.05
C VAL A 169 13.51 1.03 22.35
#